data_AF-A0A124C332-F1
#
_entry.id   AF-A0A124C332-F1
#
_cell.length_a   1.000
_cell.length_b   1.000
_cell.length_c   1.000
_cell.angle_alpha   90.00
_cell.angle_beta   90.00
_cell.angle_gamma   90.00
#
_symmetry.space_group_name_H-M   'P 1'
#
loop_
_entity.id
_entity.type
_entity.pdbx_description
1 polymer ?
#
loop_
_entity_poly.entity_id
_entity_poly.type
_entity_poly.pdbx_seq_one_letter_code
_entity_poly.pdbx_strand_id
1 'polypeptide(L)'
;MSYRLRAAIGDFDRLRGWAAGVSWAMVAPLAQRRGLLVLPSALGGDLARTLGDLSQDGPVAHVEADFWAGDGHQTASLWRSGVLEWGPVHTAEFGGPREEWPINAALARLGVEKADLCAADHRDLFLEVGLGRGRDDQDWREAALRASDTADYDEWDARERAEREREERAAAERAMYERLPGVPVALGGREIIALLGVPQGRTVGEAIRVLQQLHLDRGPLSREDAVAALYAWAAEHGLAPAASDEAGSGGSARS
;
A
#
# COMPACT_ATOMS: atom_id res chain seq x y z
N MET A 1 -20.05 -3.29 -3.56
CA MET A 1 -18.79 -3.93 -4.01
C MET A 1 -18.98 -5.43 -3.87
N SER A 2 -18.56 -6.22 -4.87
CA SER A 2 -18.63 -7.69 -4.81
C SER A 2 -17.31 -8.25 -4.29
N TYR A 3 -17.39 -9.35 -3.55
CA TYR A 3 -16.22 -10.11 -3.09
C TYR A 3 -16.52 -11.60 -3.24
N ARG A 4 -15.65 -12.33 -3.96
CA ARG A 4 -15.75 -13.77 -4.13
C ARG A 4 -14.41 -14.41 -3.81
N LEU A 5 -14.44 -15.45 -2.99
CA LEU A 5 -13.26 -16.24 -2.71
C LEU A 5 -13.67 -17.69 -2.46
N ARG A 6 -12.90 -18.62 -3.02
CA ARG A 6 -12.89 -20.02 -2.61
C ARG A 6 -11.45 -20.49 -2.58
N ALA A 7 -10.92 -20.75 -1.39
CA ALA A 7 -9.50 -20.99 -1.23
C ALA A 7 -9.15 -21.89 -0.03
N ALA A 8 -7.96 -22.49 -0.11
CA ALA A 8 -7.26 -23.05 1.02
C ALA A 8 -6.19 -22.05 1.51
N ILE A 9 -6.12 -21.85 2.82
CA ILE A 9 -5.15 -20.97 3.48
C ILE A 9 -4.32 -21.81 4.46
N GLY A 10 -3.01 -21.68 4.39
CA GLY A 10 -2.06 -22.48 5.18
C GLY A 10 -0.69 -21.81 5.20
N ASP A 11 0.35 -22.56 5.57
CA ASP A 11 1.74 -22.12 5.44
C ASP A 11 2.12 -21.97 3.95
N PHE A 12 2.73 -20.83 3.59
CA PHE A 12 3.01 -20.51 2.18
C PHE A 12 3.94 -21.52 1.52
N ASP A 13 5.05 -21.85 2.18
CA ASP A 13 6.10 -22.72 1.63
C ASP A 13 5.58 -24.15 1.48
N ARG A 14 4.79 -24.64 2.45
CA ARG A 14 4.15 -25.96 2.37
C ARG A 14 3.12 -26.04 1.24
N LEU A 15 2.24 -25.05 1.15
CA LEU A 15 1.25 -24.99 0.06
C LEU A 15 1.93 -24.96 -1.31
N ARG A 16 3.04 -24.23 -1.45
CA ARG A 16 3.82 -24.20 -2.69
C ARG A 16 4.47 -25.54 -3.01
N GLY A 17 5.01 -26.22 -2.01
CA GLY A 17 5.56 -27.56 -2.17
C GLY A 17 4.52 -28.55 -2.71
N TRP A 18 3.30 -28.51 -2.16
CA TRP A 18 2.17 -29.31 -2.68
C TRP A 18 1.78 -28.89 -4.10
N ALA A 19 1.66 -27.58 -4.35
CA ALA A 19 1.22 -27.03 -5.65
C ALA A 19 2.18 -27.35 -6.80
N ALA A 20 3.48 -27.58 -6.53
CA ALA A 20 4.46 -27.93 -7.56
C ALA A 20 4.10 -29.21 -8.34
N GLY A 21 3.33 -30.13 -7.73
CA GLY A 21 2.83 -31.34 -8.38
C GLY A 21 1.49 -31.18 -9.11
N VAL A 22 0.87 -30.01 -9.08
CA VAL A 22 -0.51 -29.78 -9.49
C VAL A 22 -0.58 -28.60 -10.46
N SER A 23 -0.79 -28.86 -11.75
CA SER A 23 -0.65 -27.86 -12.82
C SER A 23 -1.57 -26.64 -12.74
N TRP A 24 -2.69 -26.73 -12.02
CA TRP A 24 -3.63 -25.62 -11.83
C TRP A 24 -3.38 -24.85 -10.52
N ALA A 25 -2.58 -25.42 -9.61
CA ALA A 25 -2.41 -24.88 -8.27
C ALA A 25 -1.35 -23.78 -8.28
N MET A 26 -1.75 -22.60 -7.84
CA MET A 26 -0.86 -21.46 -7.62
C MET A 26 -1.15 -20.87 -6.26
N VAL A 27 -0.10 -20.48 -5.54
CA VAL A 27 -0.20 -20.01 -4.16
C VAL A 27 0.16 -18.53 -4.13
N ALA A 28 -0.80 -17.69 -3.75
CA ALA A 28 -0.57 -16.29 -3.48
C ALA A 28 -0.04 -16.11 -2.05
N PRO A 29 0.98 -15.26 -1.83
CA PRO A 29 1.47 -14.98 -0.50
C PRO A 29 0.50 -14.07 0.27
N LEU A 30 0.33 -14.38 1.55
CA LEU A 30 -0.42 -13.61 2.54
C LEU A 30 0.52 -13.13 3.64
N ALA A 31 0.04 -12.30 4.56
CA ALA A 31 0.85 -11.92 5.72
C ALA A 31 1.09 -13.11 6.66
N GLN A 32 2.04 -12.95 7.59
CA GLN A 32 2.32 -13.94 8.65
C GLN A 32 2.69 -15.33 8.12
N ARG A 33 3.50 -15.39 7.05
CA ARG A 33 3.94 -16.62 6.38
C ARG A 33 2.79 -17.49 5.84
N ARG A 34 1.60 -16.91 5.66
CA ARG A 34 0.47 -17.64 5.09
C ARG A 34 0.51 -17.62 3.58
N GLY A 35 -0.07 -18.64 2.96
CA GLY A 35 -0.35 -18.71 1.53
C GLY A 35 -1.83 -18.95 1.29
N LEU A 36 -2.30 -18.51 0.13
CA LEU A 36 -3.65 -18.70 -0.37
C LEU A 36 -3.61 -19.47 -1.68
N LEU A 37 -4.22 -20.64 -1.69
CA LEU A 37 -4.42 -21.47 -2.88
C LEU A 37 -5.88 -21.34 -3.33
N VAL A 38 -6.11 -20.72 -4.49
CA VAL A 38 -7.45 -20.63 -5.08
C VAL A 38 -7.92 -22.02 -5.49
N LEU A 39 -9.10 -22.42 -5.01
CA LEU A 39 -9.67 -23.74 -5.26
C LEU A 39 -10.74 -23.63 -6.36
N PRO A 40 -10.57 -24.30 -7.52
CA PRO A 40 -11.53 -24.18 -8.61
C PRO A 40 -12.86 -24.83 -8.24
N SER A 41 -13.96 -24.23 -8.71
CA SER A 41 -15.31 -24.73 -8.44
C SER A 41 -15.53 -26.17 -8.90
N ALA A 42 -14.78 -26.61 -9.91
CA ALA A 42 -14.80 -27.96 -10.45
C ALA A 42 -14.33 -29.06 -9.46
N LEU A 43 -13.68 -28.69 -8.35
CA LEU A 43 -13.25 -29.68 -7.35
C LEU A 43 -14.41 -30.45 -6.73
N GLY A 44 -15.65 -29.95 -6.75
CA GLY A 44 -16.85 -30.72 -6.38
C GLY A 44 -16.66 -31.69 -5.20
N GLY A 45 -16.79 -33.00 -5.46
CA GLY A 45 -16.59 -34.07 -4.46
C GLY A 45 -15.13 -34.38 -4.10
N ASP A 46 -14.17 -33.88 -4.87
CA ASP A 46 -12.73 -34.00 -4.61
C ASP A 46 -12.21 -32.97 -3.60
N LEU A 47 -13.01 -31.98 -3.24
CA LEU A 47 -12.64 -30.91 -2.30
C LEU A 47 -12.13 -31.49 -0.97
N ALA A 48 -12.91 -32.37 -0.33
CA ALA A 48 -12.57 -32.91 0.98
C ALA A 48 -11.26 -33.70 0.95
N ARG A 49 -11.04 -34.47 -0.12
CA ARG A 49 -9.78 -35.20 -0.33
C ARG A 49 -8.61 -34.24 -0.51
N THR A 50 -8.78 -33.23 -1.35
CA THR A 50 -7.75 -32.21 -1.63
C THR A 50 -7.36 -31.48 -0.35
N LEU A 51 -8.33 -31.07 0.48
CA LEU A 51 -8.08 -30.43 1.77
C LEU A 51 -7.43 -31.38 2.79
N GLY A 52 -7.81 -32.67 2.75
CA GLY A 52 -7.15 -33.72 3.52
C GLY A 52 -5.68 -33.86 3.13
N ASP A 53 -5.37 -33.89 1.83
CA ASP A 53 -4.00 -34.02 1.33
C ASP A 53 -3.16 -32.77 1.66
N LEU A 54 -3.71 -31.57 1.46
CA LEU A 54 -3.08 -30.30 1.80
C LEU A 54 -2.76 -30.17 3.29
N SER A 55 -3.58 -30.79 4.15
CA SER A 55 -3.46 -30.66 5.61
C SER A 55 -2.59 -31.73 6.29
N GLN A 56 -1.96 -32.64 5.53
CA GLN A 56 -1.11 -33.70 6.09
C GLN A 56 0.06 -33.11 6.88
N ASP A 57 0.77 -32.15 6.26
CA ASP A 57 2.00 -31.58 6.81
C ASP A 57 1.76 -30.28 7.59
N GLY A 58 0.52 -29.84 7.79
CA GLY A 58 0.20 -28.62 8.52
C GLY A 58 -1.29 -28.28 8.51
N PRO A 59 -1.77 -27.42 9.42
CA PRO A 59 -3.16 -27.02 9.39
C PRO A 59 -3.48 -26.21 8.13
N VAL A 60 -4.68 -26.43 7.57
CA VAL A 60 -5.19 -25.70 6.40
C VAL A 60 -6.62 -25.28 6.67
N ALA A 61 -6.89 -23.98 6.54
CA ALA A 61 -8.24 -23.44 6.58
C ALA A 61 -8.82 -23.43 5.16
N HIS A 62 -10.00 -24.00 4.98
CA HIS A 62 -10.80 -23.79 3.79
C HIS A 62 -11.73 -22.60 4.02
N VAL A 63 -11.77 -21.65 3.10
CA VAL A 63 -12.58 -20.45 3.19
C VAL A 63 -13.34 -20.20 1.90
N GLU A 64 -14.61 -19.85 2.04
CA GLU A 64 -15.50 -19.43 0.97
C GLU A 64 -16.19 -18.13 1.38
N ALA A 65 -16.27 -17.19 0.44
CA ALA A 65 -17.06 -15.98 0.58
C ALA A 65 -17.70 -15.65 -0.77
N ASP A 66 -18.98 -15.28 -0.74
CA ASP A 66 -19.64 -14.63 -1.87
C ASP A 66 -20.50 -13.49 -1.31
N PHE A 67 -20.10 -12.25 -1.58
CA PHE A 67 -20.80 -11.04 -1.21
C PHE A 67 -21.13 -10.22 -2.44
N TRP A 68 -22.37 -9.73 -2.48
CA TRP A 68 -22.88 -8.84 -3.49
C TRP A 68 -23.81 -7.79 -2.88
N ALA A 69 -23.52 -6.52 -3.13
CA ALA A 69 -24.35 -5.39 -2.71
C ALA A 69 -24.71 -5.32 -1.20
N GLY A 70 -23.91 -5.92 -0.32
CA GLY A 70 -24.12 -5.92 1.14
C GLY A 70 -24.73 -7.20 1.68
N ASP A 71 -25.29 -8.04 0.81
CA ASP A 71 -25.73 -9.39 1.13
C ASP A 71 -24.66 -10.40 0.72
N GLY A 72 -24.57 -11.51 1.44
CA GLY A 72 -23.58 -12.53 1.13
C GLY A 72 -23.54 -13.63 2.15
N HIS A 73 -22.60 -14.55 1.96
CA HIS A 73 -22.34 -15.60 2.93
C HIS A 73 -20.85 -15.89 3.03
N GLN A 74 -20.49 -16.48 4.17
CA GLN A 74 -19.17 -17.06 4.40
C GLN A 74 -19.33 -18.51 4.83
N THR A 75 -18.44 -19.36 4.35
CA THR A 75 -18.26 -20.71 4.85
C THR A 75 -16.79 -20.91 5.17
N ALA A 76 -16.47 -21.51 6.31
CA ALA A 76 -15.08 -21.87 6.62
C ALA A 76 -14.97 -23.18 7.39
N SER A 77 -13.87 -23.89 7.17
CA SER A 77 -13.48 -25.07 7.93
C SER A 77 -11.97 -25.11 8.17
N LEU A 78 -11.54 -25.88 9.15
CA LEU A 78 -10.14 -26.12 9.46
C LEU A 78 -9.85 -27.62 9.38
N TRP A 79 -8.77 -27.94 8.69
CA TRP A 79 -8.27 -29.29 8.50
C TRP A 79 -6.89 -29.43 9.13
N ARG A 80 -6.62 -30.57 9.74
CA ARG A 80 -5.32 -30.91 10.32
C ARG A 80 -5.08 -32.40 10.19
N SER A 81 -3.89 -32.81 9.77
CA SER A 81 -3.52 -34.24 9.66
C SER A 81 -4.52 -35.05 8.83
N GLY A 82 -5.04 -34.45 7.74
CA GLY A 82 -6.00 -35.11 6.86
C GLY A 82 -7.45 -35.15 7.33
N VAL A 83 -7.75 -34.66 8.53
CA VAL A 83 -9.10 -34.68 9.09
C VAL A 83 -9.69 -33.28 9.25
N LEU A 84 -11.00 -33.19 9.10
CA LEU A 84 -11.77 -31.98 9.39
C LEU A 84 -11.81 -31.78 10.91
N GLU A 85 -11.02 -30.83 11.41
CA GLU A 85 -10.90 -30.50 12.84
C GLU A 85 -12.03 -29.56 13.29
N TRP A 86 -12.46 -28.64 12.42
CA TRP A 86 -13.53 -27.68 12.73
C TRP A 86 -14.31 -27.25 11.48
N GLY A 87 -15.61 -26.98 11.65
CA GLY A 87 -16.52 -26.60 10.58
C GLY A 87 -17.07 -27.79 9.77
N PRO A 88 -17.63 -27.56 8.57
CA PRO A 88 -17.85 -26.26 7.94
C PRO A 88 -18.85 -25.42 8.73
N VAL A 89 -18.45 -24.20 9.10
CA VAL A 89 -19.35 -23.20 9.69
C VAL A 89 -19.78 -22.25 8.58
N HIS A 90 -21.07 -22.03 8.46
CA HIS A 90 -21.68 -21.17 7.46
C HIS A 90 -22.47 -20.06 8.14
N THR A 91 -22.40 -18.84 7.61
CA THR A 91 -23.32 -17.76 7.98
C THR A 91 -23.64 -16.87 6.78
N ALA A 92 -24.87 -16.37 6.74
CA ALA A 92 -25.29 -15.23 5.92
C ALA A 92 -25.73 -14.03 6.80
N GLU A 93 -25.66 -14.18 8.13
CA GLU A 93 -26.06 -13.17 9.11
C GLU A 93 -24.81 -12.63 9.81
N PHE A 94 -24.59 -11.32 9.69
CA PHE A 94 -23.35 -10.65 10.11
C PHE A 94 -23.57 -9.62 11.23
N GLY A 95 -24.51 -9.88 12.13
CA GLY A 95 -24.85 -8.99 13.25
C GLY A 95 -23.98 -9.13 14.50
N GLY A 96 -23.20 -10.21 14.61
CA GLY A 96 -22.32 -10.50 15.74
C GLY A 96 -20.89 -9.96 15.58
N PRO A 97 -20.02 -10.15 16.59
CA PRO A 97 -18.63 -9.73 16.55
C PRO A 97 -17.89 -10.38 15.37
N ARG A 98 -17.00 -9.61 14.72
CA ARG A 98 -16.31 -10.06 13.50
C ARG A 98 -15.41 -11.27 13.73
N GLU A 99 -14.92 -11.46 14.95
CA GLU A 99 -14.11 -12.61 15.36
C GLU A 99 -14.85 -13.94 15.25
N GLU A 100 -16.17 -13.90 15.40
CA GLU A 100 -17.04 -15.08 15.30
C GLU A 100 -17.43 -15.41 13.86
N TRP A 101 -17.17 -14.51 12.91
CA TRP A 101 -17.47 -14.77 11.51
C TRP A 101 -16.60 -15.93 10.98
N PRO A 102 -17.12 -16.82 10.12
CA PRO A 102 -16.47 -18.08 9.79
C PRO A 102 -15.00 -17.94 9.36
N ILE A 103 -14.69 -16.98 8.50
CA ILE A 103 -13.32 -16.78 8.01
C ILE A 103 -12.39 -16.31 9.14
N ASN A 104 -12.78 -15.30 9.92
CA ASN A 104 -11.97 -14.82 11.05
C ASN A 104 -11.78 -15.91 12.11
N ALA A 105 -12.84 -16.69 12.41
CA ALA A 105 -12.78 -17.81 13.34
C ALA A 105 -11.84 -18.93 12.85
N ALA A 106 -11.79 -19.19 11.54
CA ALA A 106 -10.87 -20.13 10.93
C ALA A 106 -9.41 -19.62 10.97
N LEU A 107 -9.18 -18.35 10.63
CA LEU A 107 -7.85 -17.72 10.67
C LEU A 107 -7.26 -17.71 12.08
N ALA A 108 -8.08 -17.41 13.10
CA ALA A 108 -7.65 -17.48 14.49
C ALA A 108 -7.17 -18.90 14.87
N ARG A 109 -7.90 -19.93 14.46
CA ARG A 109 -7.54 -21.33 14.72
C ARG A 109 -6.36 -21.83 13.87
N LEU A 110 -6.15 -21.23 12.70
CA LEU A 110 -4.95 -21.42 11.89
C LEU A 110 -3.70 -20.79 12.54
N GLY A 111 -3.88 -19.97 13.58
CA GLY A 111 -2.81 -19.26 14.27
C GLY A 111 -2.39 -17.99 13.53
N VAL A 112 -3.33 -17.27 12.92
CA VAL A 112 -3.12 -15.89 12.50
C VAL A 112 -3.31 -15.01 13.73
N GLU A 113 -2.31 -14.20 14.02
CA GLU A 113 -2.28 -13.30 15.17
C GLU A 113 -2.85 -11.94 14.79
N LYS A 114 -3.55 -11.29 15.72
CA LYS A 114 -3.89 -9.87 15.59
C LYS A 114 -2.65 -9.07 15.97
N ALA A 115 -2.34 -8.00 15.24
CA ALA A 115 -1.30 -7.07 15.66
C ALA A 115 -1.67 -6.47 17.03
N ASP A 116 -0.72 -6.44 17.96
CA ASP A 116 -0.93 -5.93 19.32
C ASP A 116 -1.45 -4.47 19.27
N LEU A 117 -2.71 -4.34 19.68
CA LEU A 117 -3.51 -3.15 19.98
C LEU A 117 -2.78 -1.79 19.93
N CYS A 118 -2.78 -1.16 18.75
CA CYS A 118 -2.70 0.30 18.55
C CYS A 118 -3.22 0.76 17.17
N ALA A 119 -3.52 -0.16 16.26
CA ALA A 119 -4.02 0.15 14.93
C ALA A 119 -5.56 0.11 14.91
N ALA A 120 -6.16 1.23 14.52
CA ALA A 120 -7.57 1.47 14.15
C ALA A 120 -8.60 0.36 14.46
N ASP A 121 -9.71 0.75 15.10
CA ASP A 121 -10.89 -0.07 15.50
C ASP A 121 -11.52 -1.00 14.42
N HIS A 122 -10.97 -1.04 13.21
CA HIS A 122 -11.50 -1.76 12.06
C HIS A 122 -10.60 -2.88 11.52
N ARG A 123 -9.40 -3.12 12.08
CA ARG A 123 -8.53 -4.22 11.62
C ARG A 123 -8.90 -5.54 12.30
N ASP A 124 -9.46 -6.45 11.53
CA ASP A 124 -9.71 -7.84 11.90
C ASP A 124 -8.69 -8.79 11.24
N LEU A 125 -8.78 -10.09 11.56
CA LEU A 125 -7.86 -11.09 11.03
C LEU A 125 -7.91 -11.20 9.50
N PHE A 126 -9.07 -10.95 8.89
CA PHE A 126 -9.25 -10.92 7.45
C PHE A 126 -8.36 -9.85 6.80
N LEU A 127 -8.39 -8.61 7.32
CA LEU A 127 -7.53 -7.54 6.82
C LEU A 127 -6.06 -7.76 7.19
N GLU A 128 -5.78 -8.21 8.40
CA GLU A 128 -4.40 -8.43 8.89
C GLU A 128 -3.66 -9.52 8.12
N VAL A 129 -4.33 -10.64 7.80
CA VAL A 129 -3.72 -11.70 6.97
C VAL A 129 -3.57 -11.27 5.51
N GLY A 130 -4.24 -10.19 5.10
CA GLY A 130 -4.13 -9.61 3.76
C GLY A 130 -5.21 -10.03 2.78
N LEU A 131 -6.32 -10.66 3.22
CA LEU A 131 -7.44 -11.03 2.33
C LEU A 131 -8.15 -9.82 1.70
N GLY A 132 -7.91 -8.61 2.22
CA GLY A 132 -8.40 -7.38 1.59
C GLY A 132 -7.69 -6.98 0.28
N ARG A 133 -6.59 -7.66 -0.11
CA ARG A 133 -5.79 -7.29 -1.29
C ARG A 133 -6.39 -7.75 -2.62
N GLY A 134 -7.17 -8.83 -2.62
CA GLY A 134 -7.84 -9.37 -3.80
C GLY A 134 -9.32 -9.60 -3.54
N ARG A 135 -10.16 -9.39 -4.55
CA ARG A 135 -11.63 -9.44 -4.44
C ARG A 135 -12.24 -10.63 -5.16
N ASP A 136 -11.51 -11.25 -6.07
CA ASP A 136 -11.93 -12.40 -6.86
C ASP A 136 -10.75 -13.31 -7.21
N ASP A 137 -11.05 -14.44 -7.85
CA ASP A 137 -10.05 -15.43 -8.28
C ASP A 137 -8.96 -14.82 -9.18
N GLN A 138 -9.26 -13.78 -9.96
CA GLN A 138 -8.31 -13.18 -10.87
C GLN A 138 -7.27 -12.38 -10.11
N ASP A 139 -7.70 -11.54 -9.16
CA ASP A 139 -6.79 -10.79 -8.28
C ASP A 139 -5.80 -11.73 -7.58
N TRP A 140 -6.29 -12.87 -7.06
CA TRP A 140 -5.46 -13.85 -6.37
C TRP A 140 -4.53 -14.63 -7.30
N ARG A 141 -4.97 -14.94 -8.54
CA ARG A 141 -4.08 -15.54 -9.55
C ARG A 141 -2.95 -14.59 -9.93
N GLU A 142 -3.25 -13.30 -10.10
CA GLU A 142 -2.21 -12.30 -10.39
C GLU A 142 -1.22 -12.17 -9.24
N ALA A 143 -1.69 -12.16 -7.99
CA ALA A 143 -0.81 -12.16 -6.82
C ALA A 143 0.09 -13.40 -6.78
N ALA A 144 -0.45 -14.59 -7.09
CA ALA A 144 0.34 -15.82 -7.16
C ALA A 144 1.38 -15.80 -8.29
N LEU A 145 1.02 -15.26 -9.47
CA LEU A 145 1.94 -15.12 -10.60
C LEU A 145 3.10 -14.18 -10.27
N ARG A 146 2.83 -13.04 -9.61
CA ARG A 146 3.87 -12.10 -9.14
C ARG A 146 4.83 -12.72 -8.13
N ALA A 147 4.39 -13.76 -7.40
CA ALA A 147 5.22 -14.48 -6.44
C ALA A 147 5.79 -15.80 -6.99
N SER A 148 5.52 -16.16 -8.25
CA SER A 148 5.86 -17.49 -8.77
C SER A 148 7.36 -17.78 -8.85
N ASP A 149 8.17 -16.73 -9.01
CA ASP A 149 9.62 -16.77 -9.18
C ASP A 149 10.41 -16.74 -7.87
N THR A 150 9.76 -16.50 -6.73
CA THR A 150 10.43 -16.54 -5.42
C THR A 150 10.83 -17.98 -5.06
N ALA A 151 11.89 -18.19 -4.29
CA ALA A 151 12.22 -19.52 -3.76
C ALA A 151 11.32 -19.89 -2.58
N ASP A 152 11.13 -18.95 -1.64
CA ASP A 152 10.33 -19.12 -0.42
C ASP A 152 9.64 -17.81 -0.01
N TYR A 153 8.93 -17.86 1.12
CA TYR A 153 8.25 -16.70 1.70
C TYR A 153 9.19 -15.54 2.06
N ASP A 154 10.37 -15.85 2.61
CA ASP A 154 11.27 -14.84 3.14
C ASP A 154 11.90 -14.00 2.02
N GLU A 155 12.23 -14.63 0.89
CA GLU A 155 12.66 -13.94 -0.32
C GLU A 155 11.54 -13.03 -0.87
N TRP A 156 10.29 -13.53 -0.92
CA TRP A 156 9.16 -12.74 -1.39
C TRP A 156 8.92 -11.51 -0.50
N ASP A 157 8.88 -11.72 0.82
CA ASP A 157 8.63 -10.66 1.79
C ASP A 157 9.78 -9.62 1.82
N ALA A 158 11.04 -10.06 1.65
CA ALA A 158 12.17 -9.16 1.45
C ALA A 158 12.04 -8.32 0.19
N ARG A 159 11.59 -8.91 -0.93
CA ARG A 159 11.35 -8.19 -2.19
C ARG A 159 10.26 -7.13 -2.06
N GLU A 160 9.13 -7.49 -1.46
CA GLU A 160 8.00 -6.58 -1.23
C GLU A 160 8.36 -5.44 -0.28
N ARG A 161 9.13 -5.71 0.79
CA ARG A 161 9.67 -4.65 1.66
C ARG A 161 10.59 -3.71 0.89
N ALA A 162 11.53 -4.25 0.12
CA ALA A 162 12.46 -3.44 -0.65
C ALA A 162 11.74 -2.59 -1.71
N GLU A 163 10.65 -3.09 -2.30
CA GLU A 163 9.81 -2.32 -3.22
C GLU A 163 9.08 -1.20 -2.51
N ARG A 164 8.40 -1.47 -1.40
CA ARG A 164 7.76 -0.43 -0.57
C ARG A 164 8.74 0.64 -0.14
N GLU A 165 9.93 0.28 0.34
CA GLU A 165 10.98 1.24 0.71
C GLU A 165 11.48 2.06 -0.48
N ARG A 166 11.52 1.51 -1.70
CA ARG A 166 11.85 2.27 -2.92
C ARG A 166 10.73 3.26 -3.26
N GLU A 167 9.48 2.82 -3.20
CA GLU A 167 8.32 3.65 -3.47
C GLU A 167 8.17 4.79 -2.46
N GLU A 168 8.35 4.49 -1.17
CA GLU A 168 8.34 5.47 -0.08
C GLU A 168 9.46 6.50 -0.26
N ARG A 169 10.68 6.06 -0.59
CA ARG A 169 11.78 6.99 -0.92
C ARG A 169 11.46 7.86 -2.12
N ALA A 170 10.93 7.27 -3.19
CA ALA A 170 10.54 8.02 -4.38
C ALA A 170 9.37 8.99 -4.08
N ALA A 171 8.43 8.60 -3.23
CA ALA A 171 7.33 9.45 -2.78
C ALA A 171 7.82 10.59 -1.89
N ALA A 172 8.73 10.33 -0.96
CA ALA A 172 9.36 11.34 -0.12
C ALA A 172 10.19 12.34 -0.96
N GLU A 173 10.93 11.84 -1.96
CA GLU A 173 11.65 12.69 -2.91
C GLU A 173 10.68 13.56 -3.72
N ARG A 174 9.60 12.98 -4.28
CA ARG A 174 8.56 13.76 -4.98
C ARG A 174 7.92 14.79 -4.06
N ALA A 175 7.61 14.41 -2.83
CA ALA A 175 7.01 15.28 -1.82
C ALA A 175 7.97 16.41 -1.38
N MET A 176 9.29 16.28 -1.58
CA MET A 176 10.25 17.36 -1.37
C MET A 176 10.12 18.47 -2.42
N TYR A 177 9.65 18.18 -3.64
CA TYR A 177 9.52 19.16 -4.72
C TYR A 177 8.08 19.55 -5.03
N GLU A 178 7.11 18.78 -4.55
CA GLU A 178 5.70 19.12 -4.67
C GLU A 178 5.32 20.28 -3.74
N ARG A 179 4.50 21.20 -4.26
CA ARG A 179 3.98 22.34 -3.48
C ARG A 179 3.08 21.82 -2.37
N LEU A 180 3.23 22.37 -1.17
CA LEU A 180 2.37 22.03 -0.04
C LEU A 180 0.94 22.49 -0.37
N PRO A 181 -0.04 21.56 -0.45
CA PRO A 181 -1.40 21.92 -0.81
C PRO A 181 -2.02 22.79 0.31
N GLY A 182 -2.65 23.89 -0.08
CA GLY A 182 -3.39 24.76 0.85
C GLY A 182 -2.56 25.73 1.68
N VAL A 183 -1.22 25.73 1.57
CA VAL A 183 -0.37 26.74 2.24
C VAL A 183 -0.31 28.00 1.38
N PRO A 184 -0.77 29.17 1.87
CA PRO A 184 -0.70 30.43 1.13
C PRO A 184 0.75 30.82 0.84
N VAL A 185 1.00 31.34 -0.37
CA VAL A 185 2.32 31.84 -0.77
C VAL A 185 2.19 33.29 -1.16
N ALA A 186 3.02 34.14 -0.58
CA ALA A 186 3.03 35.57 -0.84
C ALA A 186 3.52 35.93 -2.26
N LEU A 187 4.30 35.04 -2.91
CA LEU A 187 4.81 35.19 -4.26
C LEU A 187 4.45 33.97 -5.14
N GLY A 188 3.79 34.22 -6.27
CA GLY A 188 3.47 33.17 -7.24
C GLY A 188 4.66 32.81 -8.14
N GLY A 189 4.58 31.65 -8.82
CA GLY A 189 5.66 31.19 -9.72
C GLY A 189 6.01 32.17 -10.84
N ARG A 190 5.04 32.94 -11.36
CA ARG A 190 5.31 34.01 -12.35
C ARG A 190 6.16 35.14 -11.77
N GLU A 191 5.92 35.52 -10.51
CA GLU A 191 6.68 36.58 -9.85
C GLU A 191 8.10 36.12 -9.54
N ILE A 192 8.27 34.86 -9.11
CA ILE A 192 9.59 34.26 -8.86
C ILE A 192 10.42 34.20 -10.14
N ILE A 193 9.83 33.79 -11.27
CA ILE A 193 10.50 33.80 -12.58
C ILE A 193 10.95 35.22 -12.94
N ALA A 194 10.08 36.22 -12.74
CA ALA A 194 10.40 37.61 -13.07
C ALA A 194 11.51 38.19 -12.17
N LEU A 195 11.51 37.87 -10.87
CA LEU A 195 12.49 38.37 -9.89
C LEU A 195 13.86 37.70 -10.03
N LEU A 196 13.90 36.39 -10.27
CA LEU A 196 15.15 35.63 -10.33
C LEU A 196 15.67 35.42 -11.76
N GLY A 197 14.87 35.69 -12.80
CA GLY A 197 15.27 35.44 -14.20
C GLY A 197 15.46 33.96 -14.55
N VAL A 198 14.91 33.04 -13.75
CA VAL A 198 15.09 31.59 -13.92
C VAL A 198 14.03 31.01 -14.85
N PRO A 199 14.35 29.97 -15.64
CA PRO A 199 13.36 29.29 -16.46
C PRO A 199 12.31 28.61 -15.58
N GLN A 200 11.10 28.46 -16.11
CA GLN A 200 10.08 27.65 -15.46
C GLN A 200 10.60 26.21 -15.29
N GLY A 201 10.55 25.69 -14.07
CA GLY A 201 11.08 24.35 -13.78
C GLY A 201 11.30 24.11 -12.29
N ARG A 202 12.15 23.12 -11.98
CA ARG A 202 12.45 22.65 -10.62
C ARG A 202 12.80 23.79 -9.65
N THR A 203 13.65 24.70 -10.08
CA THR A 203 14.12 25.85 -9.29
C THR A 203 12.98 26.75 -8.81
N VAL A 204 11.95 26.98 -9.64
CA VAL A 204 10.77 27.77 -9.27
C VAL A 204 9.92 27.03 -8.22
N GLY A 205 9.82 25.71 -8.32
CA GLY A 205 9.13 24.87 -7.33
C GLY A 205 9.83 24.88 -5.97
N GLU A 206 11.16 24.77 -5.96
CA GLU A 206 12.00 24.85 -4.76
C GLU A 206 11.85 26.22 -4.06
N ALA A 207 11.90 27.31 -4.82
CA ALA A 207 11.64 28.65 -4.32
C ALA A 207 10.26 28.81 -3.68
N ILE A 208 9.20 28.31 -4.33
CA ILE A 208 7.83 28.33 -3.78
C ILE A 208 7.78 27.55 -2.46
N ARG A 209 8.42 26.38 -2.39
CA ARG A 209 8.43 25.55 -1.18
C ARG A 209 9.11 26.25 0.00
N VAL A 210 10.22 26.93 -0.23
CA VAL A 210 10.93 27.70 0.80
C VAL A 210 10.02 28.78 1.37
N LEU A 211 9.29 29.50 0.52
CA LEU A 211 8.32 30.50 0.96
C LEU A 211 7.13 29.90 1.71
N GLN A 212 6.65 28.72 1.30
CA GLN A 212 5.61 27.97 2.03
C GLN A 212 6.09 27.54 3.42
N GLN A 213 7.32 27.03 3.53
CA GLN A 213 7.89 26.61 4.79
C GLN A 213 8.05 27.79 5.75
N LEU A 214 8.58 28.92 5.26
CA LEU A 214 8.68 30.14 6.05
C LEU A 214 7.32 30.68 6.51
N HIS A 215 6.27 30.51 5.69
CA HIS A 215 4.91 30.84 6.08
C HIS A 215 4.39 29.95 7.22
N LEU A 216 4.72 28.66 7.21
CA LEU A 216 4.37 27.75 8.32
C LEU A 216 5.14 28.09 9.60
N ASP A 217 6.44 28.39 9.49
CA ASP A 217 7.31 28.64 10.64
C ASP A 217 7.08 30.01 11.29
N ARG A 218 6.79 31.05 10.48
CA ARG A 218 6.69 32.45 10.94
C ARG A 218 5.27 33.03 10.83
N GLY A 219 4.33 32.30 10.25
CA GLY A 219 3.02 32.81 9.88
C GLY A 219 3.03 33.63 8.58
N PRO A 220 1.95 34.38 8.29
CA PRO A 220 1.80 35.12 7.05
C PRO A 220 2.94 36.11 6.79
N LEU A 221 3.68 35.88 5.69
CA LEU A 221 4.73 36.78 5.22
C LEU A 221 4.15 37.93 4.41
N SER A 222 4.69 39.13 4.61
CA SER A 222 4.48 40.25 3.69
C SER A 222 5.17 39.95 2.34
N ARG A 223 4.74 40.64 1.29
CA ARG A 223 5.37 40.50 -0.04
C ARG A 223 6.85 40.88 0.00
N GLU A 224 7.22 41.91 0.74
CA GLU A 224 8.62 42.38 0.86
C GLU A 224 9.49 41.35 1.58
N ASP A 225 9.02 40.78 2.69
CA ASP A 225 9.73 39.73 3.42
C ASP A 225 9.90 38.47 2.58
N ALA A 226 8.88 38.13 1.79
CA ALA A 226 8.94 37.00 0.87
C ALA A 226 9.96 37.24 -0.26
N VAL A 227 10.09 38.45 -0.78
CA VAL A 227 11.10 38.80 -1.78
C VAL A 227 12.50 38.75 -1.18
N ALA A 228 12.69 39.30 0.03
CA ALA A 228 13.97 39.24 0.73
C ALA A 228 14.40 37.79 1.02
N ALA A 229 13.48 36.96 1.49
CA ALA A 229 13.71 35.54 1.70
C ALA A 229 14.01 34.78 0.40
N LEU A 230 13.32 35.11 -0.69
CA LEU A 230 13.56 34.53 -2.01
C LEU A 230 14.97 34.82 -2.52
N TYR A 231 15.45 36.07 -2.39
CA TYR A 231 16.81 36.43 -2.79
C TYR A 231 17.87 35.83 -1.87
N ALA A 232 17.63 35.76 -0.56
CA ALA A 232 18.53 35.08 0.36
C ALA A 232 18.71 33.60 -0.01
N TRP A 233 17.60 32.91 -0.27
CA TRP A 233 17.63 31.52 -0.75
C TRP A 233 18.34 31.38 -2.10
N ALA A 234 18.06 32.27 -3.06
CA ALA A 234 18.68 32.25 -4.38
C ALA A 234 20.22 32.42 -4.30
N ALA A 235 20.69 33.32 -3.44
CA ALA A 235 22.11 33.54 -3.20
C ALA A 235 22.80 32.29 -2.62
N GLU A 236 22.16 31.60 -1.67
CA GLU A 236 22.66 30.33 -1.11
C GLU A 236 22.74 29.22 -2.16
N HIS A 237 21.88 29.24 -3.19
CA HIS A 237 21.84 28.25 -4.27
C HIS A 237 22.65 28.68 -5.51
N GLY A 238 23.41 29.78 -5.42
CA GLY A 238 24.26 30.27 -6.51
C GLY A 238 23.49 30.86 -7.70
N LEU A 239 22.21 31.21 -7.50
CA LEU A 239 21.39 31.89 -8.49
C LEU A 239 21.61 33.40 -8.34
N ALA A 240 22.27 34.02 -9.33
CA ALA A 240 22.39 35.47 -9.37
C ALA A 240 21.01 36.08 -9.65
N PRO A 241 20.53 37.05 -8.85
CA PRO A 241 19.31 37.76 -9.17
C PRO A 241 19.47 38.45 -10.52
N ALA A 242 18.40 38.51 -11.31
CA ALA A 242 18.38 39.35 -12.50
C ALA A 242 18.74 40.77 -12.03
N ALA A 243 19.89 41.28 -12.47
CA ALA A 243 20.39 42.57 -12.05
C ALA A 243 19.27 43.60 -12.16
N SER A 244 18.92 44.22 -11.04
CA SER A 244 18.13 45.45 -11.07
C SER A 244 18.91 46.44 -11.92
N ASP A 245 18.35 46.76 -13.10
CA ASP A 245 18.69 47.96 -13.84
C ASP A 245 18.41 49.17 -12.93
N GLU A 246 19.39 49.53 -12.10
CA GLU A 246 19.39 50.76 -11.33
C GLU A 246 20.60 51.62 -11.75
N ALA A 247 20.26 52.78 -12.29
CA ALA A 247 20.95 54.03 -12.02
C ALA A 247 22.41 54.18 -12.51
N GLY A 248 22.55 54.36 -13.82
CA GLY A 248 23.61 55.21 -14.37
C GLY A 248 23.22 56.69 -14.31
N SER A 249 23.35 57.32 -13.13
CA SER A 249 23.40 58.79 -13.02
C SER A 249 24.80 59.29 -13.38
N GLY A 250 24.89 60.39 -14.13
CA GLY A 250 26.16 61.09 -14.35
C GLY A 250 26.15 62.01 -15.57
N GLY A 251 25.65 63.23 -15.41
CA GLY A 251 25.82 64.27 -16.42
C GLY A 251 27.28 64.67 -16.58
N SER A 252 27.67 65.05 -17.80
CA SER A 252 28.73 66.04 -18.01
C SER A 252 28.58 66.72 -19.36
N ALA A 253 28.79 68.04 -19.33
CA ALA A 253 28.63 69.00 -20.41
C ALA A 253 29.83 69.04 -21.39
N ARG A 254 29.65 69.86 -22.44
CA ARG A 254 30.54 70.28 -23.56
C ARG A 254 30.24 69.52 -24.85
N SER A 255 29.94 70.16 -25.98
CA SER A 255 30.31 71.49 -26.49
C SER A 255 29.16 72.19 -27.22
#